data_AF-A0A9E5QH35-F1
#
_entry.id   AF-A0A9E5QH35-F1
#
_cell.length_a   1.000
_cell.length_b   1.000
_cell.length_c   1.000
_cell.angle_alpha   90.00
_cell.angle_beta   90.00
_cell.angle_gamma   90.00
#
_symmetry.space_group_name_H-M   'P 1'
#
loop_
_entity.id
_entity.type
_entity.pdbx_description
1 polymer ?
#
loop_
_entity_poly.entity_id
_entity_poly.type
_entity_poly.pdbx_seq_one_letter_code
_entity_poly.pdbx_strand_id
1 'polypeptide(L)' 'MKGAEGLDLTHGNEILLADSPQEFANQVIAILKDPELRQQLASRGQKQVKENYNWPAIMPDFISLLEEIVK' A
#
# COMPACT_ATOMS: atom_id res chain seq x y z
N MET A 1 -2.19 13.40 3.29
CA MET A 1 -1.07 13.09 2.39
C MET A 1 -1.62 12.45 1.11
N LYS A 2 -1.83 13.21 0.03
CA LYS A 2 -2.56 12.77 -1.19
C LYS A 2 -1.92 11.64 -2.02
N GLY A 3 -0.87 10.98 -1.53
CA GLY A 3 -0.15 9.91 -2.23
C GLY A 3 -0.44 8.49 -1.74
N ALA A 4 -0.87 8.32 -0.49
CA ALA A 4 -1.17 7.01 0.12
C ALA A 4 -2.52 7.00 0.87
N GLU A 5 -3.33 8.05 0.70
CA GLU A 5 -4.66 8.15 1.30
C GLU A 5 -5.55 6.98 0.83
N GLY A 6 -6.22 6.33 1.80
CA GLY A 6 -7.07 5.16 1.53
C GLY A 6 -6.33 3.83 1.43
N LEU A 7 -5.01 3.82 1.55
CA LEU A 7 -4.22 2.60 1.65
C LEU A 7 -3.86 2.35 3.13
N ASP A 8 -4.14 1.14 3.61
CA ASP A 8 -3.78 0.66 4.93
C ASP A 8 -2.31 0.22 4.89
N LEU A 9 -1.42 1.20 4.92
CA LEU A 9 0.03 1.03 4.87
C LEU A 9 0.69 1.69 6.07
N THR A 10 1.73 1.06 6.60
CA THR A 10 2.47 1.57 7.76
C THR A 10 3.81 2.13 7.33
N HIS A 11 4.13 3.35 7.80
CA HIS A 11 5.43 3.97 7.59
C HIS A 11 6.58 3.09 8.12
N GLY A 12 7.60 2.86 7.30
CA GLY A 12 8.74 1.99 7.60
C GLY A 12 8.47 0.50 7.39
N ASN A 13 7.23 0.10 7.09
CA ASN A 13 6.87 -1.31 6.87
C ASN A 13 6.63 -1.62 5.39
N GLU A 14 5.59 -1.05 4.78
CA GLU A 14 5.32 -1.17 3.34
C GLU A 14 5.71 0.08 2.56
N ILE A 15 5.78 1.21 3.24
CA ILE A 15 5.94 2.53 2.63
C ILE A 15 6.89 3.41 3.44
N LEU A 16 7.67 4.25 2.76
CA LEU A 16 8.38 5.36 3.39
C LEU A 16 7.65 6.64 3.03
N LEU A 17 7.22 7.37 4.06
CA LEU A 17 6.50 8.63 3.97
C LEU A 17 7.47 9.76 4.30
N ALA A 18 7.19 10.93 3.76
CA ALA A 18 8.00 12.12 3.99
C ALA A 18 7.09 13.36 3.92
N ASP A 19 7.31 14.30 4.82
CA ASP A 19 6.54 15.55 4.90
C ASP A 19 7.27 16.74 4.26
N SER A 20 8.52 16.54 3.83
CA SER A 20 9.31 17.55 3.13
C SER A 20 10.04 16.99 1.91
N PRO A 21 10.37 17.85 0.92
CA PRO A 21 11.18 17.44 -0.23
C PRO A 21 12.53 16.84 0.17
N GLN A 22 13.16 17.37 1.23
CA GLN A 22 14.47 16.89 1.68
C GLN A 22 14.36 15.49 2.30
N GLU A 23 13.34 15.26 3.12
CA GLU A 23 13.08 13.94 3.69
C GLU A 23 12.74 12.93 2.60
N PHE A 24 11.92 13.31 1.62
CA PHE A 24 11.59 12.47 0.46
C PHE A 24 12.85 12.05 -0.30
N ALA A 25 13.74 13.00 -0.61
CA ALA A 25 15.01 12.71 -1.28
C ALA A 25 15.88 11.74 -0.46
N ASN A 26 15.95 11.93 0.86
CA ASN A 26 16.70 11.04 1.75
C ASN A 26 16.15 9.61 1.72
N GLN A 27 14.82 9.44 1.77
CA GLN A 27 14.17 8.13 1.70
C GLN A 27 14.45 7.44 0.36
N VAL A 28 14.36 8.17 -0.77
CA VAL A 28 14.70 7.62 -2.09
C VAL A 28 16.16 7.16 -2.14
N ILE A 29 17.09 7.98 -1.64
CA ILE A 29 18.51 7.63 -1.59
C ILE A 29 18.75 6.39 -0.73
N ALA A 30 18.07 6.27 0.42
CA ALA A 30 18.17 5.10 1.29
C ALA A 30 17.76 3.82 0.55
N ILE A 31 16.60 3.81 -0.14
CA ILE A 31 16.12 2.66 -0.94
C ILE A 31 17.10 2.29 -2.07
N LEU A 32 17.72 3.29 -2.71
CA LEU A 32 18.68 3.05 -3.78
C LEU A 32 20.00 2.44 -3.27
N LYS A 33 20.46 2.87 -2.08
CA LYS A 33 21.70 2.39 -1.47
C LYS A 33 21.57 1.06 -0.76
N ASP A 34 20.38 0.74 -0.24
CA ASP A 34 20.12 -0.46 0.53
C ASP A 34 19.23 -1.45 -0.25
N PRO A 35 19.82 -2.47 -0.90
CA PRO A 35 19.06 -3.48 -1.64
C PRO A 35 18.17 -4.34 -0.75
N GLU A 36 18.54 -4.57 0.51
CA GLU A 36 17.77 -5.38 1.44
C GLU A 36 16.50 -4.63 1.86
N LEU A 37 16.64 -3.36 2.29
CA LEU A 37 15.50 -2.49 2.59
C LEU A 37 14.52 -2.43 1.42
N ARG A 38 15.04 -2.24 0.19
CA ARG A 38 14.23 -2.21 -1.03
C ARG A 38 13.44 -3.50 -1.22
N GLN A 39 14.08 -4.66 -1.05
CA GLN A 39 13.42 -5.95 -1.20
C GLN A 39 12.35 -6.17 -0.12
N GLN A 40 12.63 -5.81 1.13
CA GLN A 40 11.70 -5.96 2.23
C GLN A 40 10.46 -5.08 2.06
N LEU A 41 10.62 -3.81 1.66
CA LEU A 41 9.50 -2.90 1.37
C LEU A 41 8.65 -3.46 0.21
N ALA A 42 9.29 -3.87 -0.88
CA ALA A 42 8.59 -4.42 -2.04
C ALA A 42 7.78 -5.69 -1.69
N SER A 43 8.39 -6.62 -0.93
CA SER A 43 7.73 -7.86 -0.53
C SER A 43 6.51 -7.59 0.37
N ARG A 44 6.66 -6.71 1.36
CA ARG A 44 5.57 -6.35 2.28
C ARG A 44 4.45 -5.61 1.56
N GLY A 45 4.78 -4.62 0.74
CA GLY A 45 3.80 -3.89 -0.07
C GLY A 45 3.04 -4.79 -1.05
N GLN A 46 3.72 -5.69 -1.74
CA GLN A 46 3.05 -6.66 -2.64
C GLN A 46 2.11 -7.60 -1.89
N LYS A 47 2.51 -8.07 -0.70
CA LYS A 47 1.66 -8.90 0.14
C LYS A 47 0.40 -8.14 0.56
N GLN A 48 0.55 -6.91 1.05
CA GLN A 48 -0.57 -6.05 1.47
C GLN A 48 -1.58 -5.81 0.34
N VAL A 49 -1.09 -5.52 -0.88
CA VAL A 49 -1.93 -5.35 -2.07
C VAL A 49 -2.67 -6.64 -2.42
N LYS A 50 -1.98 -7.79 -2.38
CA LYS A 50 -2.59 -9.08 -2.69
C LYS A 50 -3.62 -9.51 -1.67
N GLU A 51 -3.45 -9.18 -0.40
CA GLU A 51 -4.37 -9.63 0.66
C GLU A 51 -5.59 -8.70 0.75
N ASN A 52 -5.39 -7.39 0.68
CA ASN A 52 -6.43 -6.41 1.02
C ASN A 52 -6.99 -5.62 -0.17
N TYR A 53 -6.33 -5.67 -1.32
CA TYR A 53 -6.70 -4.88 -2.51
C TYR A 53 -6.84 -5.75 -3.77
N ASN A 54 -7.09 -7.06 -3.60
CA ASN A 54 -7.42 -7.94 -4.71
C ASN A 54 -8.93 -7.91 -4.98
N TRP A 55 -9.29 -7.72 -6.25
CA TRP A 55 -10.69 -7.76 -6.71
C TRP A 55 -11.44 -9.05 -6.34
N PRO A 56 -10.84 -10.25 -6.40
CA PRO A 56 -11.51 -11.48 -5.97
C PRO A 56 -12.00 -11.51 -4.52
N ALA A 57 -11.36 -10.77 -3.60
CA ALA A 57 -11.75 -10.69 -2.19
C ALA A 57 -12.84 -9.64 -1.95
N ILE A 58 -12.88 -8.57 -2.76
CA ILE A 58 -13.86 -7.47 -2.65
C ILE A 58 -15.16 -7.80 -3.41
N MET A 59 -15.07 -8.57 -4.51
CA MET A 59 -16.22 -8.89 -5.38
C MET A 59 -17.40 -9.58 -4.63
N PRO A 60 -17.18 -10.56 -3.74
CA PRO A 60 -18.27 -11.28 -3.10
C PRO A 60 -19.13 -10.39 -2.20
N ASP A 61 -18.50 -9.54 -1.39
CA ASP A 61 -19.20 -8.60 -0.51
C ASP A 61 -19.94 -7.53 -1.31
N PHE A 62 -19.31 -7.04 -2.39
CA PHE A 62 -19.93 -6.06 -3.29
C PHE A 62 -21.15 -6.63 -4.02
N ILE A 63 -21.07 -7.86 -4.53
CA ILE A 63 -22.19 -8.57 -5.16
C ILE A 63 -23.32 -8.78 -4.15
N SER A 64 -23.00 -9.23 -2.93
CA SER A 64 -24.00 -9.47 -1.88
C SER A 64 -24.78 -8.20 -1.53
N LEU A 65 -24.09 -7.05 -1.43
CA LEU A 65 -24.74 -5.75 -1.19
C LEU A 65 -25.67 -5.34 -2.35
N LEU A 66 -25.25 -5.55 -3.60
CA LEU A 66 -26.08 -5.25 -4.76
C LEU A 66 -27.34 -6.13 -4.81
N GLU A 67 -27.23 -7.41 -4.45
CA GLU A 67 -28.38 -8.33 -4.36
C GLU A 67 -29.39 -7.92 -3.28
N GLU A 68 -28.94 -7.34 -2.16
CA GLU A 68 -29.82 -6.85 -1.10
C GLU A 68 -30.62 -5.61 -1.53
N ILE A 69 -30.03 -4.72 -2.33
CA ILE A 69 -30.68 -3.48 -2.79
C ILE A 69 -31.69 -3.74 -3.92
N VAL A 70 -31.52 -4.81 -4.70
CA VAL A 70 -32.40 -5.15 -5.83
C VAL A 70 -33.65 -5.95 -5.38
N LYS A 71 -33.72 -6.37 -4.11
CA LYS A 71 -34.93 -6.92 -3.50
C LYS A 71 -35.91 -5.84 -3.08
#